data_AF-A0A2X1R216-F1
#
_entry.id   AF-A0A2X1R216-F1
#
_cell.length_a   1.000
_cell.length_b   1.000
_cell.length_c   1.000
_cell.angle_alpha   90.00
_cell.angle_beta   90.00
_cell.angle_gamma   90.00
#
_symmetry.space_group_name_H-M   'P 1'
#
loop_
_entity.id
_entity.type
_entity.pdbx_description
1 polymer ?
#
loop_
_entity_poly.entity_id
_entity_poly.type
_entity_poly.pdbx_seq_one_letter_code
_entity_poly.pdbx_strand_id
1 'polypeptide(L)'
;MFQSALIIVLMTFSMITQAALPVDPIQRCLDVRRLADFTTRQKMAAKEPGVLRFKFHKISASELPLNNPVGNMNEVIRALNNQIENCTKKRGEFQRVTIAGRQFKRQEWCLNTNKKMLALAKAAHGNFQNYLTSIKNEFDWYKSDGWPENHAGFKKGEFQFTAYYAPAAVKASAKRGGSFLYPLYSNPGVVSAALERKKLNLKAPLCGVEPLTKIERGFCMKNPNGTYSVVPDRKELNRGLYIQNMSSLMLKIPMIPLFNG
;
A
#
# COMPACT_ATOMS: atom_id res chain seq x y z
N MET A 1 -13.36 -48.18 -29.54
CA MET A 1 -12.41 -48.12 -28.40
C MET A 1 -11.75 -46.74 -28.24
N PHE A 2 -11.47 -45.98 -29.31
CA PHE A 2 -10.83 -44.65 -29.20
C PHE A 2 -11.71 -43.54 -28.58
N GLN A 3 -13.02 -43.54 -28.80
CA GLN A 3 -13.92 -42.52 -28.25
C GLN A 3 -14.04 -42.60 -26.71
N SER A 4 -14.06 -43.81 -26.15
CA SER A 4 -14.16 -44.02 -24.70
C SER A 4 -12.90 -43.57 -23.95
N ALA A 5 -11.72 -43.75 -24.56
CA ALA A 5 -10.46 -43.27 -24.00
C ALA A 5 -10.37 -41.74 -24.00
N LEU A 6 -10.85 -41.08 -25.06
CA LEU A 6 -10.87 -39.62 -25.17
C LEU A 6 -11.79 -38.99 -24.11
N ILE A 7 -12.95 -39.59 -23.85
CA ILE A 7 -13.90 -39.13 -22.84
C ILE A 7 -13.30 -39.26 -21.44
N ILE A 8 -12.59 -40.36 -21.14
CA ILE A 8 -11.92 -40.56 -19.84
C ILE A 8 -10.78 -39.55 -19.65
N VAL A 9 -10.01 -39.24 -20.70
CA VAL A 9 -8.96 -38.20 -20.67
C VAL A 9 -9.56 -36.81 -20.45
N LEU A 10 -10.68 -36.48 -21.11
CA LEU A 10 -11.39 -35.21 -20.92
C LEU A 10 -11.99 -35.07 -19.51
N MET A 11 -12.60 -36.13 -18.97
CA MET A 11 -13.14 -36.13 -17.61
C MET A 11 -12.04 -36.03 -16.55
N THR A 12 -10.91 -36.71 -16.73
CA THR A 12 -9.76 -36.59 -15.82
C THR A 12 -9.13 -35.20 -15.88
N PHE A 13 -8.99 -34.58 -17.07
CA PHE A 13 -8.59 -33.18 -17.18
C PHE A 13 -9.57 -32.21 -16.51
N SER A 14 -10.88 -32.47 -16.61
CA SER A 14 -11.94 -31.66 -15.98
C SER A 14 -11.90 -31.73 -14.44
N MET A 15 -11.62 -32.91 -13.88
CA MET A 15 -11.51 -33.09 -12.44
C MET A 15 -10.17 -32.56 -11.88
N ILE A 16 -9.07 -32.69 -12.62
CA ILE A 16 -7.76 -32.15 -12.21
C ILE A 16 -7.75 -30.62 -12.24
N THR A 17 -8.44 -29.99 -13.20
CA THR A 17 -8.58 -28.53 -13.26
C THR A 17 -9.46 -27.96 -12.14
N GLN A 18 -10.43 -28.73 -11.63
CA GLN A 18 -11.22 -28.38 -10.45
C GLN A 18 -10.46 -28.58 -9.12
N ALA A 19 -9.55 -29.56 -9.05
CA ALA A 19 -8.73 -29.83 -7.87
C ALA A 19 -7.53 -28.86 -7.71
N ALA A 20 -7.13 -28.17 -8.80
CA ALA A 20 -6.04 -27.20 -8.80
C ALA A 20 -6.47 -25.78 -8.36
N LEU A 21 -7.75 -25.54 -8.12
CA LEU A 21 -8.29 -24.22 -7.77
C LEU A 21 -8.93 -24.24 -6.36
N PRO A 22 -8.74 -23.19 -5.56
CA PRO A 22 -9.34 -23.14 -4.22
C PRO A 22 -10.87 -23.16 -4.32
N VAL A 23 -11.49 -24.02 -3.51
CA VAL A 23 -12.95 -24.24 -3.41
C VAL A 23 -13.71 -22.98 -2.96
N ASP A 24 -13.01 -22.01 -2.36
CA ASP A 24 -13.60 -20.76 -1.87
C ASP A 24 -13.73 -19.72 -3.01
N PRO A 25 -14.96 -19.33 -3.41
CA PRO A 25 -15.21 -18.33 -4.44
C PRO A 25 -14.59 -16.96 -4.13
N ILE A 26 -14.46 -16.62 -2.84
CA ILE A 26 -13.83 -15.37 -2.38
C ILE A 26 -12.33 -15.46 -2.64
N GLN A 27 -11.69 -16.57 -2.28
CA GLN A 27 -10.26 -16.76 -2.53
C GLN A 27 -9.96 -16.80 -4.03
N ARG A 28 -10.84 -17.41 -4.84
CA ARG A 28 -10.74 -17.40 -6.30
C ARG A 28 -10.81 -15.99 -6.88
N CYS A 29 -11.73 -15.15 -6.40
CA CYS A 29 -11.83 -13.74 -6.80
C CYS A 29 -10.55 -12.97 -6.41
N LEU A 30 -10.05 -13.19 -5.18
CA LEU A 30 -8.82 -12.58 -4.71
C LEU A 30 -7.60 -13.01 -5.54
N ASP A 31 -7.49 -14.29 -5.91
CA ASP A 31 -6.36 -14.80 -6.69
C ASP A 31 -6.38 -14.29 -8.14
N VAL A 32 -7.55 -14.23 -8.78
CA VAL A 32 -7.70 -13.64 -10.13
C VAL A 32 -7.40 -12.15 -10.12
N ARG A 33 -7.94 -11.40 -9.15
CA ARG A 33 -7.65 -9.97 -9.00
C ARG A 33 -6.19 -9.73 -8.68
N ARG A 34 -5.59 -10.57 -7.83
CA ARG A 34 -4.16 -10.54 -7.50
C ARG A 34 -3.30 -10.83 -8.73
N LEU A 35 -3.69 -11.76 -9.60
CA LEU A 35 -3.01 -12.04 -10.87
C LEU A 35 -3.04 -10.82 -11.79
N ALA A 36 -4.22 -10.21 -11.97
CA ALA A 36 -4.40 -9.01 -12.78
C ALA A 36 -3.65 -7.79 -12.20
N ASP A 37 -3.75 -7.58 -10.89
CA ASP A 37 -3.03 -6.53 -10.16
C ASP A 37 -1.52 -6.75 -10.21
N PHE A 38 -1.04 -7.99 -10.16
CA PHE A 38 0.39 -8.28 -10.31
C PHE A 38 0.87 -7.95 -11.71
N THR A 39 0.21 -8.39 -12.78
CA THR A 39 0.67 -8.04 -14.14
C THR A 39 0.74 -6.52 -14.36
N THR A 40 -0.17 -5.77 -13.73
CA THR A 40 -0.18 -4.31 -13.75
C THR A 40 0.94 -3.74 -12.85
N ARG A 41 1.02 -4.15 -11.58
CA ARG A 41 2.05 -3.71 -10.61
C ARG A 41 3.46 -4.08 -11.03
N GLN A 42 3.64 -5.12 -11.82
CA GLN A 42 4.94 -5.55 -12.34
C GLN A 42 5.41 -4.69 -13.49
N LYS A 43 4.50 -4.29 -14.37
CA LYS A 43 4.77 -3.21 -15.34
C LYS A 43 5.06 -1.88 -14.62
N MET A 44 4.42 -1.63 -13.47
CA MET A 44 4.61 -0.41 -12.67
C MET A 44 5.90 -0.40 -11.82
N ALA A 45 6.29 -1.52 -11.20
CA ALA A 45 7.45 -1.63 -10.30
C ALA A 45 8.77 -1.89 -11.03
N ALA A 46 8.74 -2.47 -12.23
CA ALA A 46 9.93 -2.69 -13.05
C ALA A 46 10.55 -1.38 -13.59
N LYS A 47 9.86 -0.24 -13.46
CA LYS A 47 10.32 1.04 -14.00
C LYS A 47 10.62 2.02 -12.85
N GLU A 48 11.90 2.10 -12.47
CA GLU A 48 12.56 3.10 -11.60
C GLU A 48 11.91 3.42 -10.22
N PRO A 49 12.40 2.80 -9.13
CA PRO A 49 12.03 3.15 -7.76
C PRO A 49 12.37 4.61 -7.43
N GLY A 50 11.43 5.35 -6.82
CA GLY A 50 11.67 6.69 -6.29
C GLY A 50 11.30 7.86 -7.20
N VAL A 51 10.70 7.62 -8.37
CA VAL A 51 10.19 8.67 -9.26
C VAL A 51 8.67 8.75 -9.16
N LEU A 52 8.13 9.90 -8.73
CA LEU A 52 6.71 10.21 -8.87
C LEU A 52 6.38 10.37 -10.37
N ARG A 53 5.67 9.39 -10.95
CA ARG A 53 5.31 9.40 -12.39
C ARG A 53 4.03 10.14 -12.71
N PHE A 54 3.36 10.65 -11.68
CA PHE A 54 2.23 11.56 -11.88
C PHE A 54 2.72 12.76 -12.68
N LYS A 55 2.05 13.03 -13.81
CA LYS A 55 2.31 14.25 -14.55
C LYS A 55 1.55 15.38 -13.86
N PHE A 56 2.27 16.46 -13.59
CA PHE A 56 1.72 17.66 -12.98
C PHE A 56 1.88 18.81 -13.97
N HIS A 57 0.81 19.55 -14.21
CA HIS A 57 0.87 20.81 -14.93
C HIS A 57 0.43 21.95 -14.02
N LYS A 58 1.05 23.11 -14.19
CA LYS A 58 0.70 24.31 -13.42
C LYS A 58 -0.71 24.76 -13.83
N ILE A 59 -1.52 25.11 -12.85
CA ILE A 59 -2.85 25.70 -13.02
C ILE A 59 -2.90 27.05 -12.33
N SER A 60 -3.86 27.88 -12.71
CA SER A 60 -4.12 29.13 -12.01
C SER A 60 -4.85 28.88 -10.68
N ALA A 61 -4.79 29.84 -9.77
CA ALA A 61 -5.55 29.77 -8.52
C ALA A 61 -7.08 29.86 -8.72
N SER A 62 -7.55 30.33 -9.89
CA SER A 62 -8.98 30.38 -10.22
C SER A 62 -9.54 29.04 -10.67
N GLU A 63 -8.68 28.09 -11.06
CA GLU A 63 -9.07 26.73 -11.44
C GLU A 63 -9.27 25.79 -10.23
N LEU A 64 -8.95 26.25 -9.02
CA LEU A 64 -9.10 25.45 -7.80
C LEU A 64 -10.59 25.26 -7.45
N PRO A 65 -11.04 24.02 -7.13
CA PRO A 65 -12.44 23.72 -6.84
C PRO A 65 -12.83 24.14 -5.42
N LEU A 66 -12.71 25.43 -5.10
CA LEU A 66 -12.97 26.01 -3.78
C LEU A 66 -14.37 26.64 -3.69
N ASN A 67 -15.38 25.90 -4.14
CA ASN A 67 -16.78 26.34 -4.02
C ASN A 67 -17.28 26.04 -2.60
N ASN A 68 -17.52 27.10 -1.81
CA ASN A 68 -17.98 27.03 -0.41
C ASN A 68 -17.17 26.08 0.49
N PRO A 69 -15.84 26.26 0.59
CA PRO A 69 -15.01 25.37 1.37
C PRO A 69 -15.23 25.60 2.87
N VAL A 70 -15.57 24.54 3.60
CA VAL A 70 -15.68 24.55 5.06
C VAL A 70 -14.52 23.76 5.64
N GLY A 71 -13.90 24.29 6.68
CA GLY A 71 -12.75 23.65 7.29
C GLY A 71 -12.49 24.14 8.71
N ASN A 72 -11.75 23.33 9.45
CA ASN A 72 -11.42 23.57 10.86
C ASN A 72 -9.93 23.91 10.99
N MET A 73 -9.63 25.14 11.42
CA MET A 73 -8.24 25.59 11.55
C MET A 73 -7.43 24.80 12.58
N ASN A 74 -8.07 24.24 13.63
CA ASN A 74 -7.38 23.38 14.58
C ASN A 74 -6.93 22.07 13.91
N GLU A 75 -7.74 21.52 13.00
CA GLU A 75 -7.37 20.33 12.25
C GLU A 75 -6.26 20.61 11.24
N VAL A 76 -6.34 21.74 10.52
CA VAL A 76 -5.29 22.20 9.60
C VAL A 76 -3.96 22.34 10.33
N ILE A 77 -3.93 23.06 11.46
CA ILE A 77 -2.73 23.27 12.26
C ILE A 77 -2.18 21.95 12.80
N ARG A 78 -3.05 21.08 13.32
CA ARG A 78 -2.66 19.74 13.80
C ARG A 78 -2.05 18.89 12.69
N ALA A 79 -2.68 18.87 11.50
CA ALA A 79 -2.19 18.13 10.35
C ALA A 79 -0.82 18.64 9.88
N LEU A 80 -0.63 19.97 9.80
CA LEU A 80 0.63 20.58 9.40
C LEU A 80 1.76 20.29 10.41
N ASN A 81 1.48 20.32 11.71
CA ASN A 81 2.46 19.93 12.73
C ASN A 81 2.89 18.46 12.58
N ASN A 82 1.92 17.55 12.40
CA ASN A 82 2.20 16.13 12.17
C ASN A 82 3.03 15.91 10.88
N GLN A 83 2.70 16.65 9.81
CA GLN A 83 3.47 16.60 8.57
C GLN A 83 4.90 17.12 8.76
N ILE A 84 5.10 18.22 9.47
CA ILE A 84 6.43 18.76 9.79
C ILE A 84 7.26 17.74 10.58
N GLU A 85 6.69 17.11 11.61
CA GLU A 85 7.36 16.08 12.40
C GLU A 85 7.75 14.88 11.53
N ASN A 86 6.90 14.47 10.59
CA ASN A 86 7.23 13.42 9.65
C ASN A 86 8.29 13.88 8.63
N CYS A 87 8.25 15.14 8.19
CA CYS A 87 9.25 15.73 7.29
C CYS A 87 10.63 15.87 7.94
N THR A 88 10.75 15.95 9.27
CA THR A 88 12.08 16.00 9.94
C THR A 88 12.71 14.62 10.12
N LYS A 89 11.92 13.54 10.11
CA LYS A 89 12.44 12.16 10.18
C LYS A 89 13.34 11.87 8.98
N LYS A 90 14.55 11.36 9.20
CA LYS A 90 15.55 11.05 8.14
C LYS A 90 15.10 9.95 7.16
N ARG A 91 14.08 9.17 7.50
CA ARG A 91 13.55 8.07 6.70
C ARG A 91 12.32 8.56 5.90
N GLY A 92 12.58 9.22 4.78
CA GLY A 92 11.57 9.49 3.75
C GLY A 92 11.89 8.68 2.51
N GLU A 93 10.89 8.01 1.93
CA GLU A 93 11.05 7.25 0.69
C GLU A 93 11.52 8.14 -0.48
N PHE A 94 10.99 9.36 -0.55
CA PHE A 94 11.32 10.34 -1.59
C PHE A 94 12.20 11.45 -1.03
N GLN A 95 13.49 11.42 -1.37
CA GLN A 95 14.44 12.48 -1.01
C GLN A 95 14.42 13.66 -2.00
N ARG A 96 13.95 13.39 -3.23
CA ARG A 96 13.73 14.37 -4.28
C ARG A 96 12.41 14.08 -4.97
N VAL A 97 11.77 15.12 -5.47
CA VAL A 97 10.58 15.02 -6.32
C VAL A 97 10.76 15.94 -7.53
N THR A 98 10.18 15.57 -8.66
CA THR A 98 10.14 16.43 -9.85
C THR A 98 8.73 16.94 -10.04
N ILE A 99 8.56 18.26 -10.03
CA ILE A 99 7.27 18.92 -10.24
C ILE A 99 7.46 19.89 -11.41
N ALA A 100 6.66 19.72 -12.47
CA ALA A 100 6.73 20.51 -13.71
C ALA A 100 8.17 20.68 -14.24
N GLY A 101 8.94 19.59 -14.30
CA GLY A 101 10.31 19.57 -14.82
C GLY A 101 11.38 20.13 -13.86
N ARG A 102 11.01 20.65 -12.70
CA ARG A 102 11.94 21.14 -11.67
C ARG A 102 12.12 20.11 -10.57
N GLN A 103 13.36 19.88 -10.14
CA GLN A 103 13.67 19.00 -9.02
C GLN A 103 13.67 19.78 -7.70
N PHE A 104 12.98 19.24 -6.70
CA PHE A 104 12.94 19.78 -5.34
C PHE A 104 13.49 18.76 -4.35
N LYS A 105 14.34 19.20 -3.43
CA LYS A 105 14.81 18.38 -2.30
C LYS A 105 13.71 18.26 -1.25
N ARG A 106 13.72 17.19 -0.47
CA ARG A 106 12.80 16.97 0.65
C ARG A 106 12.72 18.13 1.64
N GLN A 107 13.83 18.80 1.89
CA GLN A 107 13.85 20.03 2.70
C GLN A 107 12.90 21.09 2.13
N GLU A 108 12.85 21.26 0.82
CA GLU A 108 12.07 22.28 0.14
C GLU A 108 10.59 21.88 0.06
N TRP A 109 10.30 20.75 -0.60
CA TRP A 109 8.91 20.36 -0.88
C TRP A 109 8.15 19.85 0.35
N CYS A 110 8.85 19.22 1.31
CA CYS A 110 8.22 18.67 2.52
C CYS A 110 8.34 19.68 3.66
N LEU A 111 9.55 20.02 4.09
CA LEU A 111 9.71 20.75 5.35
C LEU A 111 9.41 22.25 5.23
N ASN A 112 10.03 22.95 4.27
CA ASN A 112 9.88 24.40 4.13
C ASN A 112 8.46 24.78 3.70
N THR A 113 7.87 24.06 2.74
CA THR A 113 6.48 24.27 2.32
C THR A 113 5.50 24.11 3.48
N ASN A 114 5.60 23.03 4.27
CA ASN A 114 4.71 22.83 5.41
C ASN A 114 4.90 23.89 6.51
N LYS A 115 6.14 24.35 6.75
CA LYS A 115 6.40 25.47 7.67
C LYS A 115 5.75 26.77 7.20
N LYS A 116 5.84 27.09 5.89
CA LYS A 116 5.19 28.28 5.32
C LYS A 116 3.66 28.17 5.45
N MET A 117 3.08 27.02 5.11
CA MET A 117 1.65 26.77 5.28
C MET A 117 1.21 26.91 6.74
N LEU A 118 2.00 26.43 7.70
CA LEU A 118 1.69 26.57 9.13
C LEU A 118 1.75 28.03 9.59
N ALA A 119 2.71 28.81 9.12
CA ALA A 119 2.80 30.23 9.43
C ALA A 119 1.55 30.98 8.93
N LEU A 120 1.11 30.72 7.69
CA LEU A 120 -0.12 31.30 7.14
C LEU A 120 -1.37 30.82 7.91
N ALA A 121 -1.42 29.55 8.31
CA ALA A 121 -2.53 29.01 9.11
C ALA A 121 -2.64 29.70 10.48
N LYS A 122 -1.50 29.98 11.13
CA LYS A 122 -1.47 30.72 12.39
C LYS A 122 -1.86 32.18 12.21
N ALA A 123 -1.37 32.82 11.14
CA ALA A 123 -1.70 34.21 10.79
C ALA A 123 -3.17 34.40 10.37
N ALA A 124 -3.87 33.33 10.02
CA ALA A 124 -5.30 33.39 9.71
C ALA A 124 -6.19 33.53 10.95
N HIS A 125 -5.65 33.46 12.17
CA HIS A 125 -6.36 33.69 13.44
C HIS A 125 -7.68 32.89 13.56
N GLY A 126 -7.69 31.63 13.12
CA GLY A 126 -8.87 30.76 13.16
C GLY A 126 -9.84 30.93 11.99
N ASN A 127 -9.63 31.89 11.09
CA ASN A 127 -10.44 32.10 9.90
C ASN A 127 -9.96 31.22 8.73
N PHE A 128 -10.71 30.14 8.46
CA PHE A 128 -10.39 29.21 7.38
C PHE A 128 -10.39 29.85 6.00
N GLN A 129 -11.29 30.78 5.73
CA GLN A 129 -11.38 31.45 4.43
C GLN A 129 -10.19 32.39 4.18
N ASN A 130 -9.71 33.06 5.22
CA ASN A 130 -8.49 33.86 5.15
C ASN A 130 -7.28 32.95 4.88
N TYR A 131 -7.19 31.81 5.57
CA TYR A 131 -6.13 30.83 5.31
C TYR A 131 -6.12 30.35 3.85
N LEU A 132 -7.30 29.98 3.32
CA LEU A 132 -7.44 29.59 1.91
C LEU A 132 -7.01 30.70 0.96
N THR A 133 -7.42 31.94 1.23
CA THR A 133 -7.03 33.11 0.42
C THR A 133 -5.51 33.30 0.43
N SER A 134 -4.87 33.20 1.59
CA SER A 134 -3.41 33.29 1.69
C SER A 134 -2.71 32.19 0.91
N ILE A 135 -3.09 30.93 1.06
CA ILE A 135 -2.40 29.83 0.34
C ILE A 135 -2.64 29.91 -1.18
N LYS A 136 -3.77 30.45 -1.65
CA LYS A 136 -4.02 30.67 -3.08
C LYS A 136 -3.00 31.63 -3.69
N ASN A 137 -2.62 32.67 -2.95
CA ASN A 137 -1.74 33.73 -3.44
C ASN A 137 -0.25 33.43 -3.21
N GLU A 138 0.07 32.58 -2.23
CA GLU A 138 1.44 32.34 -1.76
C GLU A 138 2.11 31.11 -2.38
N PHE A 139 1.36 30.28 -3.10
CA PHE A 139 1.84 29.02 -3.67
C PHE A 139 1.44 28.87 -5.15
N ASP A 140 2.33 28.19 -5.88
CA ASP A 140 2.01 27.64 -7.19
C ASP A 140 1.15 26.38 -7.05
N TRP A 141 0.08 26.29 -7.84
CA TRP A 141 -0.82 25.16 -7.86
C TRP A 141 -0.56 24.27 -9.06
N TYR A 142 -0.56 22.96 -8.83
CA TYR A 142 -0.30 21.96 -9.86
C TYR A 142 -1.42 20.93 -9.83
N LYS A 143 -2.04 20.72 -11.00
CA LYS A 143 -3.05 19.68 -11.19
C LYS A 143 -2.34 18.40 -11.63
N SER A 144 -2.70 17.29 -10.99
CA SER A 144 -2.26 15.97 -11.44
C SER A 144 -3.11 15.53 -12.63
N ASP A 145 -2.47 14.99 -13.66
CA ASP A 145 -3.13 14.37 -14.81
C ASP A 145 -3.47 12.89 -14.56
N GLY A 146 -3.16 12.39 -13.36
CA GLY A 146 -3.21 10.98 -13.04
C GLY A 146 -1.99 10.23 -13.56
N TRP A 147 -2.09 8.90 -13.56
CA TRP A 147 -1.04 8.03 -14.06
C TRP A 147 -1.13 7.91 -15.59
N PRO A 148 -0.01 7.98 -16.35
CA PRO A 148 -0.06 7.91 -17.81
C PRO A 148 -0.59 6.57 -18.34
N GLU A 149 -0.30 5.49 -17.62
CA GLU A 149 -0.69 4.12 -17.98
C GLU A 149 -1.97 3.75 -17.21
N ASN A 150 -3.10 4.29 -17.64
CA ASN A 150 -4.36 4.04 -16.98
C ASN A 150 -5.03 2.76 -17.49
N HIS A 151 -5.01 1.71 -16.67
CA HIS A 151 -5.58 0.40 -17.00
C HIS A 151 -7.06 0.25 -16.63
N ALA A 152 -7.66 1.26 -15.98
CA ALA A 152 -9.04 1.23 -15.49
C ALA A 152 -9.99 2.12 -16.31
N GLY A 153 -9.54 2.68 -17.44
CA GLY A 153 -10.39 3.42 -18.38
C GLY A 153 -10.78 4.85 -17.98
N PHE A 154 -10.38 5.32 -16.79
CA PHE A 154 -10.43 6.75 -16.40
C PHE A 154 -9.92 7.74 -17.47
N LYS A 155 -10.55 8.90 -17.56
CA LYS A 155 -10.08 10.01 -18.37
C LYS A 155 -8.87 10.68 -17.71
N LYS A 156 -8.12 11.43 -18.51
CA LYS A 156 -7.00 12.26 -18.01
C LYS A 156 -7.52 13.23 -16.93
N GLY A 157 -6.88 13.22 -15.76
CA GLY A 157 -7.28 14.06 -14.63
C GLY A 157 -8.57 13.61 -13.90
N GLU A 158 -9.09 12.43 -14.23
CA GLU A 158 -10.14 11.79 -13.44
C GLU A 158 -9.51 11.04 -12.26
N PHE A 159 -10.20 11.09 -11.12
CA PHE A 159 -9.73 10.50 -9.87
C PHE A 159 -10.82 9.65 -9.25
N GLN A 160 -10.44 8.46 -8.79
CA GLN A 160 -11.26 7.67 -7.90
C GLN A 160 -10.74 7.85 -6.48
N PHE A 161 -11.61 8.34 -5.60
CA PHE A 161 -11.34 8.36 -4.17
C PHE A 161 -11.87 7.07 -3.55
N THR A 162 -11.00 6.35 -2.85
CA THR A 162 -11.41 5.26 -1.96
C THR A 162 -11.24 5.72 -0.52
N ALA A 163 -11.94 5.06 0.40
CA ALA A 163 -11.86 5.35 1.82
C ALA A 163 -11.31 4.13 2.55
N TYR A 164 -10.50 4.37 3.56
CA TYR A 164 -10.12 3.39 4.56
C TYR A 164 -10.38 3.97 5.94
N TYR A 165 -10.58 3.09 6.92
CA TYR A 165 -10.76 3.47 8.32
C TYR A 165 -9.93 2.56 9.20
N ALA A 166 -9.49 3.07 10.35
CA ALA A 166 -8.99 2.21 11.41
C ALA A 166 -10.23 1.60 12.11
N PRO A 167 -10.37 0.28 12.18
CA PRO A 167 -11.49 -0.33 12.88
C PRO A 167 -11.45 0.06 14.37
N ALA A 168 -12.64 0.12 14.98
CA ALA A 168 -12.74 0.30 16.42
C ALA A 168 -11.98 -0.80 17.17
N ALA A 169 -11.51 -0.48 18.38
CA ALA A 169 -10.75 -1.41 19.20
C ALA A 169 -11.53 -2.73 19.39
N VAL A 170 -10.89 -3.85 19.04
CA VAL A 170 -11.48 -5.19 19.16
C VAL A 170 -11.05 -5.81 20.48
N LYS A 171 -11.98 -6.46 21.19
CA LYS A 171 -11.64 -7.20 22.42
C LYS A 171 -10.63 -8.31 22.11
N ALA A 172 -9.53 -8.31 22.84
CA ALA A 172 -8.45 -9.27 22.71
C ALA A 172 -8.04 -9.83 24.08
N SER A 173 -7.41 -11.00 24.08
CA SER A 173 -6.84 -11.65 25.26
C SER A 173 -5.38 -12.05 25.00
N ALA A 174 -4.52 -11.95 26.00
CA ALA A 174 -3.14 -12.44 25.91
C ALA A 174 -3.05 -13.98 25.89
N LYS A 175 -4.09 -14.67 26.39
CA LYS A 175 -4.16 -16.13 26.44
C LYS A 175 -5.35 -16.65 25.63
N ARG A 176 -5.15 -17.80 24.99
CA ARG A 176 -6.24 -18.53 24.34
C ARG A 176 -7.18 -19.07 25.42
N GLY A 177 -8.48 -18.89 25.23
CA GLY A 177 -9.48 -19.39 26.19
C GLY A 177 -10.88 -18.82 25.95
N GLY A 178 -11.90 -19.62 26.28
CA GLY A 178 -13.30 -19.30 26.05
C GLY A 178 -13.54 -18.91 24.58
N SER A 179 -14.13 -17.73 24.36
CA SER A 179 -14.38 -17.20 23.02
C SER A 179 -13.12 -16.70 22.28
N PHE A 180 -11.96 -16.53 22.93
CA PHE A 180 -10.76 -15.96 22.32
C PHE A 180 -9.91 -17.04 21.62
N LEU A 181 -10.24 -17.33 20.37
CA LEU A 181 -9.70 -18.48 19.63
C LEU A 181 -8.75 -18.09 18.49
N TYR A 182 -8.82 -16.84 17.99
CA TYR A 182 -8.18 -16.42 16.76
C TYR A 182 -6.91 -15.61 17.02
N PRO A 183 -5.71 -16.14 16.73
CA PRO A 183 -4.47 -15.44 17.01
C PRO A 183 -4.28 -14.23 16.10
N LEU A 184 -3.79 -13.14 16.69
CA LEU A 184 -3.15 -12.03 15.99
C LEU A 184 -1.64 -12.22 16.10
N TYR A 185 -0.98 -12.34 14.95
CA TYR A 185 0.45 -12.59 14.89
C TYR A 185 1.23 -11.29 14.85
N SER A 186 2.31 -11.22 15.63
CA SER A 186 3.35 -10.22 15.41
C SER A 186 4.13 -10.55 14.13
N ASN A 187 4.95 -9.62 13.64
CA ASN A 187 5.81 -9.90 12.50
C ASN A 187 6.77 -11.07 12.83
N PRO A 188 6.68 -12.22 12.14
CA PRO A 188 7.43 -13.43 12.50
C PRO A 188 8.90 -13.41 12.04
N GLY A 189 9.43 -12.26 11.63
CA GLY A 189 10.74 -12.14 10.98
C GLY A 189 10.67 -11.92 9.47
N VAL A 190 9.51 -11.49 8.96
CA VAL A 190 9.37 -11.03 7.58
C VAL A 190 10.11 -9.71 7.42
N VAL A 191 11.00 -9.68 6.42
CA VAL A 191 11.80 -8.52 6.04
C VAL A 191 11.52 -8.14 4.59
N SER A 192 11.64 -6.85 4.28
CA SER A 192 11.69 -6.41 2.88
C SER A 192 13.01 -6.88 2.25
N ALA A 193 12.92 -7.65 1.18
CA ALA A 193 14.09 -8.20 0.49
C ALA A 193 15.01 -7.08 -0.04
N ALA A 194 14.42 -6.00 -0.56
CA ALA A 194 15.17 -4.86 -1.07
C ALA A 194 15.94 -4.12 0.03
N LEU A 195 15.30 -3.87 1.18
CA LEU A 195 15.94 -3.21 2.31
C LEU A 195 17.05 -4.08 2.92
N GLU A 196 16.79 -5.38 3.08
CA GLU A 196 17.76 -6.30 3.68
C GLU A 196 18.98 -6.49 2.77
N ARG A 197 18.76 -6.64 1.46
CA ARG A 197 19.84 -6.68 0.46
C ARG A 197 20.69 -5.42 0.47
N LYS A 198 20.06 -4.24 0.51
CA LYS A 198 20.78 -2.97 0.56
C LYS A 198 21.57 -2.81 1.86
N LYS A 199 20.99 -3.22 2.99
CA LYS A 199 21.63 -3.11 4.30
C LYS A 199 22.83 -4.04 4.45
N LEU A 200 22.75 -5.24 3.90
CA LEU A 200 23.73 -6.32 4.09
C LEU A 200 24.55 -6.63 2.83
N ASN A 201 24.40 -5.84 1.77
CA ASN A 201 25.04 -6.05 0.46
C ASN A 201 24.84 -7.48 -0.11
N LEU A 202 23.62 -8.03 0.01
CA LEU A 202 23.31 -9.38 -0.43
C LEU A 202 22.89 -9.44 -1.91
N LYS A 203 23.26 -10.55 -2.57
CA LYS A 203 22.86 -10.82 -3.96
C LYS A 203 21.38 -11.19 -4.05
N ALA A 204 20.79 -10.89 -5.20
CA ALA A 204 19.42 -11.28 -5.55
C ALA A 204 19.38 -12.64 -6.25
N PRO A 205 18.23 -13.34 -6.24
CA PRO A 205 17.05 -13.10 -5.41
C PRO A 205 17.24 -13.64 -3.98
N LEU A 206 16.69 -12.95 -2.97
CA LEU A 206 16.95 -13.30 -1.57
C LEU A 206 16.20 -14.56 -1.11
N CYS A 207 14.95 -14.73 -1.53
CA CYS A 207 14.14 -15.92 -1.25
C CYS A 207 13.46 -16.46 -2.51
N GLY A 208 14.16 -16.34 -3.64
CA GLY A 208 13.69 -16.81 -4.94
C GLY A 208 12.74 -15.85 -5.66
N VAL A 209 12.18 -16.35 -6.76
CA VAL A 209 11.24 -15.64 -7.64
C VAL A 209 9.85 -16.24 -7.51
N GLU A 210 8.82 -15.42 -7.70
CA GLU A 210 7.44 -15.88 -7.77
C GLU A 210 7.23 -16.69 -9.06
N PRO A 211 6.85 -17.98 -8.99
CA PRO A 211 6.78 -18.86 -10.16
C PRO A 211 5.88 -18.36 -11.29
N LEU A 212 4.76 -17.72 -10.93
CA LEU A 212 3.80 -17.21 -11.89
C LEU A 212 4.34 -16.02 -12.69
N THR A 213 5.02 -15.10 -12.01
CA THR A 213 5.35 -13.81 -12.58
C THR A 213 6.83 -13.63 -12.91
N LYS A 214 7.67 -14.58 -12.48
CA LYS A 214 9.13 -14.57 -12.64
C LYS A 214 9.81 -13.35 -12.01
N ILE A 215 9.16 -12.69 -11.05
CA ILE A 215 9.71 -11.52 -10.36
C ILE A 215 10.24 -11.94 -8.99
N GLU A 216 11.35 -11.34 -8.58
CA GLU A 216 11.90 -11.52 -7.24
C GLU A 216 10.84 -11.24 -6.17
N ARG A 217 10.80 -12.07 -5.13
CA ARG A 217 9.88 -11.83 -4.01
C ARG A 217 10.30 -10.57 -3.25
N GLY A 218 9.36 -9.63 -3.09
CA GLY A 218 9.62 -8.36 -2.39
C GLY A 218 9.79 -8.50 -0.87
N PHE A 219 9.28 -9.59 -0.29
CA PHE A 219 9.38 -9.91 1.14
C PHE A 219 9.85 -11.35 1.33
N CYS A 220 10.72 -11.54 2.32
CA CYS A 220 11.30 -12.83 2.67
C CYS A 220 11.19 -13.07 4.17
N MET A 221 11.08 -14.33 4.57
CA MET A 221 11.22 -14.73 5.96
C MET A 221 12.72 -14.85 6.27
N LYS A 222 13.19 -14.19 7.33
CA LYS A 222 14.56 -14.34 7.82
C LYS A 222 14.59 -15.42 8.89
N ASN A 223 15.33 -16.49 8.63
CA ASN A 223 15.46 -17.62 9.55
C ASN A 223 16.51 -17.31 10.64
N PRO A 224 16.44 -17.97 11.81
CA PRO A 224 17.42 -17.77 12.89
C PRO A 224 18.87 -18.06 12.48
N ASN A 225 19.06 -18.98 11.54
CA ASN A 225 20.38 -19.31 10.98
C ASN A 225 20.90 -18.28 9.94
N GLY A 226 20.20 -17.15 9.77
CA GLY A 226 20.57 -16.08 8.83
C GLY A 226 20.21 -16.36 7.37
N THR A 227 19.63 -17.52 7.06
CA THR A 227 19.11 -17.82 5.71
C THR A 227 17.75 -17.17 5.47
N TYR A 228 17.32 -17.17 4.21
CA TYR A 228 16.05 -16.56 3.81
C TYR A 228 15.16 -17.59 3.12
N SER A 229 13.88 -17.59 3.46
CA SER A 229 12.87 -18.47 2.89
C SER A 229 11.65 -17.67 2.42
N VAL A 230 10.79 -18.34 1.66
CA VAL A 230 9.53 -17.76 1.18
C VAL A 230 8.63 -17.48 2.39
N VAL A 231 7.97 -16.33 2.38
CA VAL A 231 6.97 -15.99 3.42
C VAL A 231 5.79 -16.94 3.27
N PRO A 232 5.37 -17.62 4.36
CA PRO A 232 4.22 -18.52 4.32
C PRO A 232 2.96 -17.79 3.88
N ASP A 233 2.15 -18.47 3.08
CA ASP A 233 0.86 -17.93 2.69
C ASP A 233 -0.19 -18.05 3.82
N ARG A 234 -1.37 -17.48 3.60
CA ARG A 234 -2.44 -17.49 4.60
C ARG A 234 -2.91 -18.90 4.94
N LYS A 235 -2.93 -19.82 3.97
CA LYS A 235 -3.39 -21.19 4.15
C LYS A 235 -2.37 -21.98 4.98
N GLU A 236 -1.09 -21.75 4.74
CA GLU A 236 0.02 -22.29 5.52
C GLU A 236 -0.01 -21.77 6.96
N LEU A 237 -0.25 -20.47 7.17
CA LEU A 237 -0.42 -19.90 8.51
C LEU A 237 -1.64 -20.50 9.24
N ASN A 238 -2.78 -20.64 8.56
CA ASN A 238 -4.00 -21.20 9.13
C ASN A 238 -3.86 -22.68 9.52
N ARG A 239 -3.00 -23.44 8.82
CA ARG A 239 -2.66 -24.83 9.16
C ARG A 239 -1.73 -24.96 10.36
N GLY A 240 -1.21 -23.83 10.84
CA GLY A 240 -0.51 -23.74 12.11
C GLY A 240 0.99 -23.84 12.06
N LEU A 241 1.60 -23.59 10.89
CA LEU A 241 3.06 -23.62 10.69
C LEU A 241 3.87 -22.70 11.63
N TYR A 242 3.26 -21.74 12.33
CA TYR A 242 3.95 -20.74 13.17
C TYR A 242 3.32 -20.50 14.56
N ILE A 243 2.61 -21.48 15.13
CA ILE A 243 1.66 -21.21 16.22
C ILE A 243 2.27 -20.95 17.62
N GLN A 244 3.47 -21.42 17.99
CA GLN A 244 3.79 -21.46 19.42
C GLN A 244 4.47 -20.21 20.01
N ASN A 245 5.23 -19.41 19.25
CA ASN A 245 6.03 -18.30 19.81
C ASN A 245 5.73 -16.90 19.24
N MET A 246 4.71 -16.75 18.38
CA MET A 246 4.46 -15.51 17.61
C MET A 246 3.05 -14.92 17.78
N SER A 247 2.14 -15.60 18.48
CA SER A 247 0.84 -15.03 18.81
C SER A 247 0.99 -13.99 19.91
N SER A 248 0.75 -12.72 19.59
CA SER A 248 0.80 -11.64 20.58
C SER A 248 -0.54 -11.47 21.31
N LEU A 249 -1.65 -11.76 20.64
CA LEU A 249 -3.01 -11.62 21.16
C LEU A 249 -3.97 -12.64 20.54
N MET A 250 -5.10 -12.89 21.21
CA MET A 250 -6.18 -13.77 20.80
C MET A 250 -7.48 -12.98 20.68
N LEU A 251 -8.20 -13.13 19.58
CA LEU A 251 -9.44 -12.42 19.25
C LEU A 251 -10.65 -13.36 19.35
N LYS A 252 -11.83 -12.77 19.55
CA LYS A 252 -13.10 -13.53 19.60
C LYS A 252 -13.67 -13.91 18.24
N ILE A 253 -13.40 -13.08 17.25
CA ILE A 253 -13.90 -13.22 15.88
C ILE A 253 -12.65 -13.34 15.00
N PRO A 254 -12.65 -14.22 13.99
CA PRO A 254 -11.52 -14.25 13.07
C PRO A 254 -11.39 -12.87 12.46
N MET A 255 -10.18 -12.30 12.50
CA MET A 255 -9.89 -11.14 11.68
C MET A 255 -9.83 -11.63 10.24
N ILE A 256 -10.99 -11.72 9.60
CA ILE A 256 -11.03 -11.76 8.15
C ILE A 256 -10.45 -10.40 7.73
N PRO A 257 -9.45 -10.34 6.85
CA PRO A 257 -9.15 -9.10 6.19
C PRO A 257 -10.32 -8.84 5.23
N LEU A 258 -11.46 -8.42 5.77
CA LEU A 258 -12.47 -7.64 5.07
C LEU A 258 -11.95 -6.19 5.06
N PHE A 259 -10.78 -6.00 4.48
CA PHE A 259 -10.29 -4.69 4.11
C PHE A 259 -10.01 -4.78 2.62
N ASN A 260 -11.11 -4.87 1.87
CA ASN A 260 -11.11 -4.65 0.43
C ASN A 260 -10.79 -3.17 0.20
N GLY A 261 -9.58 -2.91 -0.27
CA GLY A 261 -9.20 -1.72 -1.04
C GLY A 261 -8.61 -2.20 -2.35
#